data_AF-A0A927EAP2-F1
#
_entry.id   AF-A0A927EAP2-F1
#
_cell.length_a   1.000
_cell.length_b   1.000
_cell.length_c   1.000
_cell.angle_alpha   90.00
_cell.angle_beta   90.00
_cell.angle_gamma   90.00
#
_symmetry.space_group_name_H-M   'P 1'
#
loop_
_entity.id
_entity.type
_entity.pdbx_description
1 polymer ?
#
loop_
_entity_poly.entity_id
_entity_poly.type
_entity_poly.pdbx_seq_one_letter_code
_entity_poly.pdbx_strand_id
1 'polypeptide(L)'
;MPVRKPQPLDHSILNEMIAIRLQQLEIENGGMEKLLPKTGLARQTYYQMLRGAGNPTLKTIERLAASLHMSVFELLGFEVEDARRALQRGGVDYDDLSSAIAKKNRAQRTIAREARSRKLPV
;
A
#
# COMPACT_ATOMS: atom_id res chain seq x y z
N MET A 1 -30.12 11.49 -0.37
CA MET A 1 -30.38 10.17 -0.99
C MET A 1 -29.60 9.11 -0.22
N PRO A 2 -30.16 7.92 0.07
CA PRO A 2 -29.42 6.88 0.76
C PRO A 2 -28.29 6.36 -0.14
N VAL A 3 -27.06 6.37 0.37
CA VAL A 3 -25.88 5.87 -0.37
C VAL A 3 -26.00 4.35 -0.48
N ARG A 4 -26.11 3.85 -1.71
CA ARG A 4 -26.19 2.41 -2.00
C ARG A 4 -24.89 1.73 -1.57
N LYS A 5 -24.98 0.62 -0.86
CA LYS A 5 -23.80 -0.20 -0.52
C LYS A 5 -23.20 -0.75 -1.83
N PRO A 6 -21.88 -0.62 -2.05
CA PRO A 6 -21.24 -1.18 -3.23
C PRO A 6 -21.38 -2.70 -3.24
N GLN A 7 -21.74 -3.24 -4.41
CA GLN A 7 -21.85 -4.68 -4.64
C GLN A 7 -20.46 -5.31 -4.83
N PRO A 8 -20.32 -6.64 -4.62
CA PRO A 8 -19.04 -7.35 -4.76
C PRO A 8 -18.39 -7.27 -6.15
N LEU A 9 -19.15 -6.90 -7.18
CA LEU A 9 -18.69 -6.73 -8.56
C LEU A 9 -18.52 -5.25 -8.95
N ASP A 10 -18.76 -4.32 -8.03
CA ASP A 10 -18.60 -2.89 -8.32
C ASP A 10 -17.10 -2.56 -8.36
N HIS A 11 -16.64 -2.18 -9.54
CA HIS A 11 -15.29 -1.69 -9.76
C HIS A 11 -15.15 -0.31 -9.09
N SER A 12 -14.19 -0.16 -8.19
CA SER A 12 -13.85 1.14 -7.62
C SER A 12 -12.74 1.79 -8.45
N ILE A 13 -12.73 3.13 -8.52
CA ILE A 13 -11.66 3.89 -9.19
C ILE A 13 -10.29 3.44 -8.66
N LEU A 14 -10.15 3.26 -7.35
CA LEU A 14 -8.90 2.83 -6.75
C LEU A 14 -8.47 1.43 -7.21
N ASN A 15 -9.41 0.49 -7.32
CA ASN A 15 -9.12 -0.86 -7.83
C ASN A 15 -8.64 -0.81 -9.28
N GLU A 16 -9.30 -0.01 -10.13
CA GLU A 16 -8.92 0.17 -11.53
C GLU A 16 -7.54 0.85 -11.65
N MET A 17 -7.26 1.86 -10.83
CA MET A 17 -5.94 2.51 -10.79
C MET A 17 -4.83 1.52 -10.44
N ILE A 18 -5.06 0.67 -9.43
CA ILE A 18 -4.12 -0.38 -9.04
C ILE A 18 -3.95 -1.41 -10.17
N ALA A 19 -5.06 -1.82 -10.81
CA ALA A 19 -5.03 -2.75 -11.93
C ALA A 19 -4.18 -2.20 -13.10
N ILE A 20 -4.43 -0.96 -13.50
CA ILE A 20 -3.70 -0.26 -14.57
C ILE A 20 -2.22 -0.13 -14.21
N ARG A 21 -1.88 0.28 -12.97
CA ARG A 21 -0.47 0.37 -12.58
C ARG A 21 0.21 -1.00 -12.60
N LEU A 22 -0.44 -2.05 -12.11
CA LEU A 22 0.14 -3.39 -12.15
C LEU A 22 0.42 -3.85 -13.58
N GLN A 23 -0.46 -3.53 -14.54
CA GLN A 23 -0.22 -3.81 -15.96
C GLN A 23 0.99 -3.03 -16.50
N GLN A 24 1.12 -1.75 -16.16
CA GLN A 24 2.29 -0.94 -16.56
C GLN A 24 3.58 -1.51 -15.99
N LEU A 25 3.60 -1.81 -14.69
CA LEU A 25 4.74 -2.41 -14.02
C LEU A 25 5.08 -3.77 -14.62
N GLU A 26 4.07 -4.54 -15.05
CA GLU A 26 4.28 -5.82 -15.71
C GLU A 26 5.06 -5.63 -17.02
N ILE A 27 4.64 -4.66 -17.84
CA ILE A 27 5.32 -4.29 -19.08
C ILE A 27 6.75 -3.80 -18.80
N GLU A 28 6.92 -2.87 -17.86
CA GLU A 28 8.21 -2.29 -17.47
C GLU A 28 9.20 -3.36 -16.96
N ASN A 29 8.69 -4.41 -16.30
CA ASN A 29 9.51 -5.50 -15.77
C ASN A 29 9.71 -6.65 -16.77
N GLY A 30 9.14 -6.57 -17.98
CA GLY A 30 9.28 -7.59 -19.01
C GLY A 30 8.42 -8.83 -18.78
N GLY A 31 7.22 -8.64 -18.23
CA GLY A 31 6.18 -9.66 -18.08
C GLY A 31 5.92 -10.09 -16.62
N MET A 32 4.76 -10.74 -16.43
CA MET A 32 4.26 -11.16 -15.11
C MET A 32 5.25 -12.03 -14.33
N GLU A 33 5.92 -12.97 -15.00
CA GLU A 33 6.83 -13.92 -14.34
C GLU A 33 8.04 -13.21 -13.71
N LYS A 34 8.42 -12.02 -14.19
CA LYS A 34 9.49 -11.20 -13.62
C LYS A 34 9.00 -10.23 -12.53
N LEU A 35 7.76 -9.75 -12.66
CA LEU A 35 7.15 -8.84 -11.68
C LEU A 35 6.65 -9.57 -10.44
N LEU A 36 5.87 -10.64 -10.62
CA LEU A 36 5.14 -11.33 -9.56
C LEU A 36 6.04 -11.70 -8.36
N PRO A 37 7.26 -12.26 -8.53
CA PRO A 37 8.15 -12.57 -7.42
C PRO A 37 8.54 -11.33 -6.58
N LYS A 38 8.62 -10.15 -7.21
CA LYS A 38 8.95 -8.89 -6.53
C LYS A 38 7.79 -8.39 -5.69
N THR A 39 6.56 -8.63 -6.12
CA THR A 39 5.35 -8.13 -5.42
C THR A 39 5.10 -8.83 -4.09
N GLY A 40 5.54 -10.08 -3.94
CA GLY A 40 5.19 -10.94 -2.79
C GLY A 40 3.71 -11.36 -2.74
N LEU A 41 2.97 -11.18 -3.84
CA LEU A 41 1.58 -11.60 -3.98
C LEU A 41 1.50 -13.06 -4.43
N ALA A 42 0.45 -13.77 -4.00
CA ALA A 42 0.07 -15.02 -4.63
C ALA A 42 -0.45 -14.75 -6.04
N ARG A 43 -0.17 -15.65 -6.99
CA ARG A 43 -0.59 -15.53 -8.39
C ARG A 43 -2.10 -15.26 -8.54
N GLN A 44 -2.94 -15.92 -7.74
CA GLN A 44 -4.38 -15.69 -7.74
C GLN A 44 -4.75 -14.27 -7.31
N THR A 45 -4.13 -13.75 -6.24
CA THR A 45 -4.33 -12.38 -5.76
C THR A 45 -3.90 -11.37 -6.80
N TYR A 46 -2.77 -11.61 -7.47
CA TYR A 46 -2.31 -10.79 -8.58
C TYR A 46 -3.35 -10.68 -9.70
N TYR A 47 -3.91 -11.81 -10.15
CA TYR A 47 -4.95 -11.81 -11.18
C TYR A 47 -6.26 -11.13 -10.73
N GLN A 48 -6.64 -11.26 -9.46
CA GLN A 48 -7.80 -10.55 -8.92
C GLN A 48 -7.57 -9.03 -8.93
N MET A 49 -6.36 -8.59 -8.59
CA MET A 49 -5.99 -7.17 -8.64
C MET A 49 -5.93 -6.64 -10.08
N LEU A 50 -5.38 -7.41 -11.03
CA LEU A 50 -5.35 -7.05 -12.46
C LEU A 50 -6.74 -6.89 -13.10
N ARG A 51 -7.76 -7.54 -12.55
CA ARG A 51 -9.14 -7.47 -13.06
C ARG A 51 -9.98 -6.40 -12.35
N GLY A 52 -9.39 -5.63 -11.42
CA GLY A 52 -10.13 -4.69 -10.58
C GLY A 52 -11.16 -5.34 -9.64
N ALA A 53 -11.22 -6.69 -9.63
CA ALA A 53 -12.25 -7.49 -8.97
C ALA A 53 -11.92 -7.84 -7.51
N GLY A 54 -10.78 -7.35 -7.00
CA GLY A 54 -10.36 -7.52 -5.60
C GLY A 54 -10.70 -6.31 -4.74
N ASN A 55 -10.80 -6.53 -3.42
CA ASN A 55 -10.85 -5.44 -2.43
C ASN A 55 -9.57 -5.50 -1.56
N PRO A 56 -8.40 -5.10 -2.10
CA PRO A 56 -7.16 -5.16 -1.35
C PRO A 56 -7.25 -4.24 -0.13
N THR A 57 -6.89 -4.77 1.04
CA THR A 57 -6.79 -3.94 2.25
C THR A 57 -5.69 -2.89 2.07
N LEU A 58 -5.77 -1.77 2.79
CA LEU A 58 -4.70 -0.76 2.80
C LEU A 58 -3.33 -1.39 3.11
N LYS A 59 -3.29 -2.34 4.05
CA LYS A 59 -2.09 -3.10 4.39
C LYS A 59 -1.55 -3.94 3.23
N THR A 60 -2.43 -4.48 2.39
CA THR A 60 -2.02 -5.21 1.17
C THR A 60 -1.37 -4.26 0.18
N ILE A 61 -1.95 -3.07 -0.01
CA ILE A 61 -1.43 -2.05 -0.93
C ILE A 61 -0.08 -1.53 -0.42
N GLU A 62 0.04 -1.23 0.88
CA GLU A 62 1.31 -0.83 1.50
C GLU A 62 2.40 -1.88 1.33
N ARG A 63 2.07 -3.17 1.51
CA ARG A 63 3.03 -4.27 1.33
C ARG A 63 3.49 -4.40 -0.11
N LEU A 64 2.57 -4.25 -1.06
CA LEU A 64 2.87 -4.27 -2.49
C LEU A 64 3.77 -3.08 -2.88
N ALA A 65 3.45 -1.88 -2.42
CA ALA A 65 4.29 -0.71 -2.69
C ALA A 65 5.70 -0.89 -2.09
N ALA A 66 5.78 -1.32 -0.83
CA ALA A 66 7.05 -1.56 -0.16
C ALA A 66 7.90 -2.64 -0.83
N SER A 67 7.29 -3.72 -1.33
CA SER A 67 8.01 -4.79 -2.02
C SER A 67 8.56 -4.36 -3.39
N LEU A 68 7.93 -3.35 -3.99
CA LEU A 68 8.40 -2.68 -5.21
C LEU A 68 9.29 -1.46 -4.94
N HIS A 69 9.65 -1.20 -3.68
CA HIS A 69 10.44 -0.03 -3.25
C HIS A 69 9.81 1.31 -3.62
N MET A 70 8.48 1.39 -3.56
CA MET A 70 7.68 2.58 -3.85
C MET A 70 6.83 2.97 -2.64
N SER A 71 6.45 4.23 -2.57
CA SER A 71 5.33 4.69 -1.75
C SER A 71 3.99 4.25 -2.36
N VAL A 72 2.93 4.27 -1.55
CA VAL A 72 1.56 4.01 -2.06
C VAL A 72 1.15 5.06 -3.10
N PHE A 73 1.61 6.30 -2.97
CA PHE A 73 1.33 7.36 -3.95
C PHE A 73 1.96 7.05 -5.30
N GLU A 74 3.24 6.67 -5.32
CA GLU A 74 3.95 6.28 -6.56
C GLU A 74 3.35 5.01 -7.18
N LEU A 75 2.92 4.05 -6.36
CA LEU A 75 2.17 2.89 -6.83
C LEU A 75 0.84 3.30 -7.49
N LEU A 76 0.22 4.38 -7.05
CA LEU A 76 -1.01 4.90 -7.65
C LEU A 76 -0.75 5.90 -8.79
N GLY A 77 0.52 6.14 -9.15
CA GLY A 77 0.90 7.07 -10.21
C GLY A 77 0.89 8.54 -9.80
N PHE A 78 0.91 8.84 -8.50
CA PHE A 78 1.00 10.20 -7.98
C PHE A 78 2.42 10.52 -7.49
N GLU A 79 2.75 11.81 -7.53
CA GLU A 79 3.95 12.31 -6.86
C GLU A 79 3.67 12.54 -5.38
N VAL A 80 4.65 12.27 -4.52
CA VAL A 80 4.53 12.54 -3.07
C VAL A 80 4.28 14.03 -2.80
N GLU A 81 4.75 14.91 -3.67
CA GLU A 81 4.52 16.36 -3.58
C GLU A 81 3.05 16.74 -3.75
N ASP A 82 2.25 15.94 -4.44
CA ASP A 82 0.79 16.15 -4.49
C ASP A 82 0.16 15.87 -3.13
N ALA A 83 0.59 14.80 -2.46
CA ALA A 83 0.15 14.48 -1.11
C ALA A 83 0.59 15.55 -0.11
N ARG A 84 1.83 16.03 -0.20
CA ARG A 84 2.34 17.15 0.61
C ARG A 84 1.49 18.40 0.43
N ARG A 85 1.23 18.81 -0.81
CA ARG A 85 0.37 19.97 -1.11
C ARG A 85 -1.05 19.80 -0.60
N ALA A 86 -1.62 18.60 -0.71
CA ALA A 86 -2.98 18.32 -0.23
C ALA A 86 -3.07 18.39 1.30
N LEU A 87 -2.11 17.82 2.04
CA LEU A 87 -2.05 17.89 3.49
C LEU A 87 -1.81 19.32 3.99
N GLN A 88 -0.93 20.07 3.32
CA GLN A 88 -0.64 21.45 3.68
C GLN A 88 -1.89 22.33 3.60
N ARG A 89 -2.75 22.13 2.60
CA ARG A 89 -4.06 22.84 2.51
C ARG A 89 -4.98 22.54 3.69
N GLY A 90 -4.84 21.35 4.28
CA GLY A 90 -5.54 20.94 5.49
C GLY A 90 -4.84 21.35 6.80
N GLY A 91 -3.73 22.09 6.72
CA GLY A 91 -2.94 22.51 7.88
C GLY A 91 -2.07 21.41 8.48
N VAL A 92 -1.76 20.35 7.73
CA VAL A 92 -0.90 19.24 8.16
C VAL A 92 0.40 19.27 7.36
N ASP A 93 1.54 19.40 8.04
CA ASP A 93 2.85 19.24 7.42
C ASP A 93 3.18 17.75 7.23
N TYR A 94 3.59 17.39 6.01
CA TYR A 94 3.88 16.00 5.64
C TYR A 94 5.13 15.45 6.33
N ASP A 95 6.18 16.26 6.48
CA ASP A 95 7.44 15.81 7.06
C ASP A 95 7.34 15.64 8.57
N ASP A 96 6.58 16.52 9.23
CA ASP A 96 6.25 16.39 10.65
C ASP A 96 5.42 15.12 10.90
N LEU A 97 4.40 14.87 10.07
CA LEU A 97 3.59 13.66 10.14
C LEU A 97 4.45 12.39 9.94
N SER A 98 5.28 12.39 8.91
CA SER A 98 6.20 11.30 8.60
C SER A 98 7.16 11.02 9.76
N SER A 99 7.75 12.08 10.33
CA SER A 99 8.66 12.01 11.47
C SER A 99 7.97 11.48 12.73
N ALA A 100 6.75 11.94 13.01
CA ALA A 100 5.95 11.46 14.14
C ALA A 100 5.61 9.97 14.00
N ILE A 101 5.24 9.51 12.80
CA ILE A 101 4.99 8.10 12.51
C ILE A 101 6.26 7.28 12.71
N ALA A 102 7.41 7.74 12.20
CA ALA A 102 8.69 7.06 12.37
C ALA A 102 9.06 6.89 13.84
N LYS A 103 8.87 7.95 14.66
CA LYS A 103 9.09 7.89 16.11
C LYS A 103 8.15 6.90 16.80
N LYS A 104 6.86 6.92 16.45
CA LYS A 104 5.85 5.98 16.97
C LYS A 104 6.22 4.52 16.64
N ASN A 105 6.62 4.25 15.41
CA ASN A 105 7.03 2.92 14.97
C ASN A 105 8.28 2.42 15.70
N ARG A 106 9.28 3.29 15.93
CA ARG A 106 10.48 2.96 16.72
C ARG A 106 10.10 2.59 18.15
N ALA A 107 9.29 3.41 18.81
CA ALA A 107 8.83 3.15 20.17
C ALA A 107 8.09 1.81 20.30
N GLN A 108 7.14 1.54 19.38
CA GLN A 108 6.40 0.26 19.38
C GLN A 108 7.32 -0.94 19.19
N ARG A 109 8.35 -0.84 18.33
CA ARG A 109 9.33 -1.92 18.13
C ARG A 109 10.18 -2.15 19.38
N THR A 110 10.57 -1.11 20.10
CA THR A 110 11.30 -1.23 21.38
C THR A 110 10.45 -1.98 22.40
N ILE A 111 9.20 -1.57 22.62
CA ILE A 111 8.27 -2.22 23.54
C ILE A 111 8.07 -3.70 23.17
N ALA A 112 7.88 -4.01 21.89
CA ALA A 112 7.70 -5.38 21.42
C ALA A 112 8.94 -6.26 21.65
N ARG A 113 10.16 -5.69 21.57
CA ARG A 113 11.41 -6.41 21.86
C ARG A 113 11.55 -6.71 23.35
N GLU A 114 11.29 -5.72 24.20
CA GLU A 114 11.33 -5.87 25.67
C GLU A 114 10.30 -6.89 26.18
N ALA A 115 9.09 -6.88 25.61
CA ALA A 115 8.05 -7.85 25.94
C ALA A 115 8.43 -9.30 25.54
N ARG A 116 9.25 -9.47 24.48
CA ARG A 116 9.75 -10.78 24.05
C ARG A 116 10.92 -11.27 24.90
N SER A 117 11.88 -10.39 25.24
CA SER A 117 13.01 -10.77 26.10
C SER A 117 12.57 -11.18 27.50
N ARG A 118 11.52 -10.56 28.04
CA ARG A 118 10.96 -10.90 29.36
C ARG A 118 10.17 -12.23 29.40
N LYS A 119 9.78 -12.78 28.25
CA LYS A 119 9.00 -14.03 28.13
C LYS A 119 9.85 -15.27 27.83
N LEU A 120 11.17 -15.12 27.64
CA LEU A 120 12.08 -16.26 27.51
C LEU A 120 12.34 -16.84 28.91
N PRO A 121 12.03 -18.12 29.18
CA PRO A 121 12.50 -18.78 30.40
C PRO A 121 14.03 -18.86 30.36
N VAL A 122 14.67 -18.62 31.50
CA VAL A 122 16.07 -18.99 31.75
C VAL A 122 16.16 -20.49 31.94
#